data_AF-A0A8S9LJW6-F1
#
_entry.id   AF-A0A8S9LJW6-F1
#
_cell.length_a   1.000
_cell.length_b   1.000
_cell.length_c   1.000
_cell.angle_alpha   90.00
_cell.angle_beta   90.00
_cell.angle_gamma   90.00
#
_symmetry.space_group_name_H-M   'P 1'
#
loop_
_entity.id
_entity.type
_entity.pdbx_description
1 polymer ?
#
loop_
_entity_poly.entity_id
_entity_poly.type
_entity_poly.pdbx_seq_one_letter_code
_entity_poly.pdbx_strand_id
1 'polypeptide(L)'
;MQTVEEIYKVASIALSPNVSAQIFMGLMVSPPKPGDISYDQFVRESKGILESLRRRARIMTDGFNSCKNVVCNFTEGAMYSFPQIKLPPKAIEAAKQAGKVPDVFYCLKLLEATGISTVPGSGFGQKEGVFHLRTTILPAEEEMPEIMESFKKFNDEFMSQYGDNFGYSRM
;
A
#
# COMPACT_ATOMS: atom_id res chain seq x y z
N MET A 1 -14.72 -6.59 -37.98
CA MET A 1 -14.97 -7.57 -36.89
C MET A 1 -16.01 -6.92 -35.98
N GLN A 2 -17.24 -7.44 -35.93
CA GLN A 2 -18.41 -6.75 -35.34
C GLN A 2 -18.15 -6.15 -33.96
N THR A 3 -17.39 -6.84 -33.09
CA THR A 3 -17.03 -6.35 -31.75
C THR A 3 -16.24 -5.03 -31.78
N VAL A 4 -15.33 -4.83 -32.74
CA VAL A 4 -14.54 -3.60 -32.85
C VAL A 4 -15.42 -2.41 -33.24
N GLU A 5 -16.42 -2.64 -34.10
CA GLU A 5 -17.38 -1.61 -34.52
C GLU A 5 -18.28 -1.19 -33.36
N GLU A 6 -18.75 -2.14 -32.54
CA GLU A 6 -19.53 -1.82 -31.34
C GLU A 6 -18.68 -1.06 -30.30
N ILE A 7 -17.39 -1.42 -30.13
CA ILE A 7 -16.47 -0.65 -29.28
C ILE A 7 -16.27 0.77 -29.81
N TYR A 8 -16.06 0.93 -31.12
CA TYR A 8 -15.91 2.24 -31.75
C TYR A 8 -17.18 3.11 -31.58
N LYS A 9 -18.35 2.50 -31.74
CA LYS A 9 -19.64 3.15 -31.48
C LYS A 9 -19.73 3.66 -30.05
N VAL A 10 -19.35 2.87 -29.05
CA VAL A 10 -19.33 3.31 -27.65
C VAL A 10 -18.30 4.42 -27.42
N ALA A 11 -17.09 4.28 -27.97
CA ALA A 11 -16.01 5.25 -27.78
C ALA A 11 -16.32 6.62 -28.40
N SER A 12 -16.99 6.64 -29.56
CA SER A 12 -17.32 7.88 -30.28
C SER A 12 -18.36 8.75 -29.58
N ILE A 13 -19.14 8.20 -28.63
CA ILE A 13 -20.07 8.97 -27.79
C ILE A 13 -19.33 10.03 -26.97
N ALA A 14 -18.09 9.72 -26.54
CA ALA A 14 -17.23 10.66 -25.80
C ALA A 14 -16.31 11.49 -26.71
N LEU A 15 -16.49 11.43 -28.04
CA LEU A 15 -15.64 12.02 -29.08
C LEU A 15 -14.21 11.46 -29.09
N SER A 16 -13.37 11.88 -28.13
CA SER A 16 -11.99 11.42 -27.98
C SER A 16 -11.40 11.77 -26.60
N PRO A 17 -10.34 11.08 -26.15
CA PRO A 17 -9.56 11.51 -25.00
C PRO A 17 -8.91 12.87 -25.25
N ASN A 18 -8.58 13.62 -24.18
CA ASN A 18 -7.89 14.90 -24.33
C ASN A 18 -6.54 14.73 -25.04
N VAL A 19 -6.20 15.67 -25.92
CA VAL A 19 -5.02 15.61 -26.78
C VAL A 19 -3.72 15.56 -25.97
N SER A 20 -3.64 16.29 -24.85
CA SER A 20 -2.46 16.29 -23.99
C SER A 20 -2.13 14.91 -23.43
N ALA A 21 -3.15 14.14 -23.01
CA ALA A 21 -2.98 12.76 -22.55
C ALA A 21 -2.59 11.82 -23.69
N GLN A 22 -3.10 12.05 -24.91
CA GLN A 22 -2.68 11.29 -26.08
C GLN A 22 -1.19 11.55 -26.40
N ILE A 23 -0.74 12.80 -26.33
CA ILE A 23 0.67 13.18 -26.49
C ILE A 23 1.52 12.51 -25.40
N PHE A 24 1.09 12.60 -24.13
CA PHE A 24 1.82 11.98 -23.02
C PHE A 24 1.93 10.46 -23.17
N MET A 25 0.87 9.79 -23.63
CA MET A 25 0.92 8.36 -23.98
C MET A 25 1.93 8.07 -25.08
N GLY A 26 1.95 8.90 -26.13
CA GLY A 26 2.96 8.83 -27.20
C GLY A 26 4.39 8.91 -26.66
N LEU A 27 4.65 9.84 -25.75
CA LEU A 27 5.96 9.98 -25.09
C LEU A 27 6.32 8.77 -24.24
N MET A 28 5.37 8.18 -23.52
CA MET A 28 5.61 6.99 -22.69
C MET A 28 5.94 5.75 -23.52
N VAL A 29 5.30 5.57 -24.68
CA VAL A 29 5.55 4.40 -25.56
C VAL A 29 6.66 4.63 -26.58
N SER A 30 7.16 5.86 -26.71
CA SER A 30 8.26 6.24 -27.60
C SER A 30 9.30 7.10 -26.86
N PRO A 31 10.02 6.53 -25.87
CA PRO A 31 11.04 7.26 -25.12
C PRO A 31 12.26 7.60 -26.01
N PRO A 32 13.14 8.53 -25.55
CA PRO A 32 14.41 8.82 -26.22
C PRO A 32 15.23 7.54 -26.49
N LYS A 33 15.92 7.51 -27.62
CA LYS A 33 16.74 6.38 -28.09
C LYS A 33 18.24 6.69 -27.93
N PRO A 34 19.11 5.67 -27.89
CA PRO A 34 20.56 5.89 -27.87
C PRO A 34 20.99 6.83 -29.01
N GLY A 35 21.69 7.92 -28.64
CA GLY A 35 22.11 8.98 -29.56
C GLY A 35 21.24 10.25 -29.52
N ASP A 36 20.03 10.19 -28.95
CA ASP A 36 19.22 11.39 -28.72
C ASP A 36 19.82 12.25 -27.60
N ILE A 37 19.68 13.58 -27.72
CA ILE A 37 20.30 14.57 -26.82
C ILE A 37 19.93 14.33 -25.35
N SER A 38 18.71 13.87 -25.07
CA SER A 38 18.20 13.63 -23.71
C SER A 38 18.27 12.17 -23.25
N TYR A 39 18.79 11.24 -24.07
CA TYR A 39 18.77 9.80 -23.78
C TYR A 39 19.44 9.46 -22.45
N ASP A 40 20.67 9.92 -22.25
CA ASP A 40 21.43 9.57 -21.05
C ASP A 40 20.80 10.17 -19.78
N GLN A 41 20.21 11.37 -19.89
CA GLN A 41 19.48 11.97 -18.77
C GLN A 41 18.23 11.16 -18.43
N PHE A 42 17.41 10.84 -19.44
CA PHE A 42 16.19 10.04 -19.26
C PHE A 42 16.48 8.68 -18.62
N VAL A 43 17.53 7.99 -19.08
CA VAL A 43 17.92 6.67 -18.53
C VAL A 43 18.38 6.79 -17.08
N ARG A 44 19.20 7.80 -16.75
CA ARG A 44 19.67 8.02 -15.37
C ARG A 44 18.51 8.31 -14.43
N GLU A 45 17.62 9.21 -14.80
CA GLU A 45 16.46 9.61 -13.98
C GLU A 45 15.49 8.42 -13.80
N SER A 46 15.14 7.74 -14.89
CA SER A 46 14.23 6.58 -14.84
C SER A 46 14.78 5.46 -13.96
N LYS A 47 16.07 5.12 -14.10
CA LYS A 47 16.72 4.11 -13.26
C LYS A 47 16.77 4.55 -11.80
N GLY A 48 17.15 5.80 -11.54
CA GLY A 48 17.21 6.35 -10.18
C GLY A 48 15.86 6.27 -9.46
N ILE A 49 14.77 6.61 -10.15
CA ILE A 49 13.40 6.50 -9.61
C ILE A 49 13.04 5.04 -9.29
N LEU A 50 13.33 4.10 -10.19
CA LEU A 50 13.03 2.68 -9.97
C LEU A 50 13.87 2.08 -8.84
N GLU A 51 15.15 2.44 -8.75
CA GLU A 51 16.03 2.02 -7.65
C GLU A 51 15.56 2.59 -6.31
N SER A 52 15.12 3.85 -6.30
CA SER A 52 14.48 4.48 -5.14
C SER A 52 13.24 3.72 -4.69
N LEU A 53 12.31 3.42 -5.60
CA LEU A 53 11.11 2.63 -5.29
C LEU A 53 11.48 1.26 -4.72
N ARG A 54 12.53 0.61 -5.24
CA ARG A 54 13.00 -0.69 -4.71
C ARG A 54 13.57 -0.58 -3.30
N ARG A 55 14.31 0.49 -2.98
CA ARG A 55 14.81 0.73 -1.61
C ARG A 55 13.65 1.00 -0.65
N ARG A 56 12.71 1.84 -1.07
CA ARG A 56 11.48 2.14 -0.32
C ARG A 56 10.63 0.89 -0.05
N ALA A 57 10.46 0.03 -1.05
CA ALA A 57 9.80 -1.26 -0.88
C ALA A 57 10.47 -2.12 0.20
N ARG A 58 11.81 -2.19 0.23
CA ARG A 58 12.54 -2.92 1.28
C ARG A 58 12.32 -2.32 2.67
N ILE A 59 12.50 -1.01 2.81
CA ILE A 59 12.31 -0.31 4.09
C ILE A 59 10.93 -0.60 4.66
N MET A 60 9.87 -0.46 3.84
CA MET A 60 8.50 -0.73 4.27
C MET A 60 8.28 -2.21 4.60
N THR A 61 8.71 -3.14 3.74
CA THR A 61 8.56 -4.59 4.00
C THR A 61 9.28 -5.03 5.27
N ASP A 62 10.54 -4.62 5.45
CA ASP A 62 11.35 -4.98 6.61
C ASP A 62 10.77 -4.34 7.89
N GLY A 63 10.35 -3.07 7.79
CA GLY A 63 9.66 -2.37 8.87
C GLY A 63 8.39 -3.10 9.31
N PHE A 64 7.52 -3.49 8.38
CA PHE A 64 6.32 -4.25 8.71
C PHE A 64 6.65 -5.62 9.33
N ASN A 65 7.61 -6.35 8.77
CA ASN A 65 8.01 -7.65 9.31
C ASN A 65 8.71 -7.56 10.67
N SER A 66 9.17 -6.37 11.09
CA SER A 66 9.67 -6.12 12.45
C SER A 66 8.56 -5.86 13.48
N CYS A 67 7.32 -5.66 13.04
CA CYS A 67 6.17 -5.36 13.91
C CYS A 67 5.56 -6.65 14.48
N LYS A 68 5.06 -6.61 15.73
CA LYS A 68 4.40 -7.77 16.33
C LYS A 68 3.17 -8.17 15.53
N ASN A 69 3.01 -9.47 15.26
CA ASN A 69 1.84 -10.03 14.58
C ASN A 69 1.59 -9.48 13.16
N VAL A 70 2.61 -8.94 12.50
CA VAL A 70 2.54 -8.48 11.11
C VAL A 70 3.39 -9.38 10.23
N VAL A 71 2.86 -9.73 9.06
CA VAL A 71 3.62 -10.42 8.01
C VAL A 71 3.41 -9.65 6.71
N CYS A 72 4.48 -9.25 6.06
CA CYS A 72 4.44 -8.53 4.80
C CYS A 72 5.31 -9.25 3.77
N ASN A 73 4.70 -9.59 2.63
CA ASN A 73 5.46 -10.01 1.46
C ASN A 73 6.25 -8.82 0.90
N PHE A 74 7.35 -9.11 0.23
CA PHE A 74 8.12 -8.09 -0.47
C PHE A 74 7.29 -7.51 -1.63
N THR A 75 7.28 -6.18 -1.75
CA THR A 75 6.66 -5.48 -2.89
C THR A 75 7.57 -5.62 -4.11
N GLU A 76 7.33 -6.65 -4.94
CA GLU A 76 8.10 -6.91 -6.15
C GLU A 76 7.89 -5.88 -7.26
N GLY A 77 6.74 -5.19 -7.26
CA GLY A 77 6.36 -4.18 -8.25
C GLY A 77 5.17 -3.33 -7.81
N ALA A 78 4.69 -2.47 -8.72
CA ALA A 78 3.71 -1.42 -8.42
C ALA A 78 4.18 -0.46 -7.30
N MET A 79 3.27 0.04 -6.49
CA MET A 79 3.53 1.10 -5.49
C MET A 79 2.90 0.81 -4.13
N TYR A 80 2.50 -0.45 -3.87
CA TYR A 80 1.71 -0.80 -2.69
C TYR A 80 2.31 -1.98 -1.93
N SER A 81 2.21 -1.92 -0.60
CA SER A 81 2.43 -3.05 0.29
C SER A 81 1.08 -3.47 0.88
N PHE A 82 0.92 -4.78 1.11
CA PHE A 82 -0.32 -5.37 1.62
C PHE A 82 -0.04 -6.28 2.82
N PRO A 83 0.46 -5.73 3.95
CA PRO A 83 0.77 -6.52 5.13
C PRO A 83 -0.49 -7.17 5.70
N GLN A 84 -0.34 -8.43 6.11
CA GLN A 84 -1.30 -9.14 6.93
C GLN A 84 -1.09 -8.77 8.40
N ILE A 85 -2.18 -8.34 9.06
CA ILE A 85 -2.21 -8.07 10.49
C ILE A 85 -2.94 -9.22 11.18
N LYS A 86 -2.23 -9.99 12.00
CA LYS A 86 -2.81 -11.09 12.79
C LYS A 86 -3.43 -10.52 14.06
N LEU A 87 -4.67 -10.04 13.92
CA LEU A 87 -5.41 -9.39 14.99
C LEU A 87 -5.74 -10.39 16.13
N PRO A 88 -5.52 -10.02 17.40
CA PRO A 88 -5.94 -10.83 18.54
C PRO A 88 -7.48 -10.98 18.62
N PRO A 89 -7.99 -12.07 19.22
CA PRO A 89 -9.44 -12.27 19.38
C PRO A 89 -10.17 -11.10 20.07
N LYS A 90 -9.56 -10.48 21.08
CA LYS A 90 -10.14 -9.32 21.76
C LYS A 90 -10.25 -8.09 20.85
N ALA A 91 -9.31 -7.91 19.91
CA ALA A 91 -9.39 -6.82 18.94
C ALA A 91 -10.54 -7.05 17.95
N ILE A 92 -10.75 -8.30 17.53
CA ILE A 92 -11.86 -8.69 16.66
C ILE A 92 -13.21 -8.47 17.36
N GLU A 93 -13.31 -8.86 18.64
CA GLU A 93 -14.53 -8.64 19.42
C GLU A 93 -14.78 -7.14 19.69
N ALA A 94 -13.73 -6.37 20.01
CA ALA A 94 -13.85 -4.92 20.17
C ALA A 94 -14.30 -4.23 18.86
N ALA A 95 -13.79 -4.68 17.71
CA ALA A 95 -14.25 -4.20 16.41
C ALA A 95 -15.74 -4.51 16.19
N LYS A 96 -16.17 -5.73 16.53
CA LYS A 96 -17.59 -6.14 16.45
C LYS A 96 -18.49 -5.29 17.36
N GLN A 97 -18.07 -5.02 18.59
CA GLN A 97 -18.79 -4.14 19.52
C GLN A 97 -18.87 -2.70 19.00
N ALA A 98 -17.85 -2.23 18.30
CA ALA A 98 -17.85 -0.94 17.62
C ALA A 98 -18.63 -0.94 16.29
N GLY A 99 -19.23 -2.07 15.89
CA GLY A 99 -19.94 -2.21 14.61
C GLY A 99 -19.03 -2.08 13.38
N LYS A 100 -17.75 -2.45 13.51
CA LYS A 100 -16.73 -2.35 12.44
C LYS A 100 -16.17 -3.71 12.07
N VAL A 101 -15.76 -3.83 10.79
CA VAL A 101 -14.90 -4.94 10.35
C VAL A 101 -13.53 -4.80 11.04
N PRO A 102 -12.86 -5.90 11.47
CA PRO A 102 -11.65 -5.80 12.29
C PRO A 102 -10.49 -5.00 11.68
N ASP A 103 -10.26 -5.09 10.37
CA ASP A 103 -9.24 -4.29 9.69
C ASP A 103 -9.61 -2.81 9.57
N VAL A 104 -10.89 -2.48 9.37
CA VAL A 104 -11.41 -1.10 9.44
C VAL A 104 -11.16 -0.52 10.83
N PHE A 105 -11.45 -1.29 11.88
CA PHE A 105 -11.18 -0.89 13.25
C PHE A 105 -9.69 -0.60 13.49
N TYR A 106 -8.81 -1.50 13.05
CA TYR A 106 -7.36 -1.31 13.15
C TYR A 106 -6.88 -0.06 12.38
N CYS A 107 -7.32 0.13 11.13
CA CYS A 107 -6.93 1.28 10.32
C CYS A 107 -7.41 2.61 10.91
N LEU A 108 -8.62 2.65 11.49
CA LEU A 108 -9.12 3.85 12.17
C LEU A 108 -8.30 4.15 13.43
N LYS A 109 -7.96 3.13 14.23
CA LYS A 109 -7.13 3.30 15.42
C LYS A 109 -5.72 3.77 15.06
N LEU A 110 -5.15 3.26 13.96
CA LEU A 110 -3.87 3.71 13.42
C LEU A 110 -3.94 5.20 13.06
N LEU A 111 -4.96 5.60 12.31
CA LEU A 111 -5.17 6.98 11.89
C LEU A 111 -5.32 7.92 13.09
N GLU A 112 -6.16 7.55 14.07
CA GLU A 112 -6.38 8.34 15.29
C GLU A 112 -5.10 8.56 16.10
N ALA A 113 -4.23 7.55 16.17
CA ALA A 113 -3.02 7.60 17.00
C ALA A 113 -1.83 8.26 16.30
N THR A 114 -1.73 8.14 14.97
CA THR A 114 -0.49 8.46 14.23
C THR A 114 -0.68 9.46 13.09
N GLY A 115 -1.93 9.69 12.65
CA GLY A 115 -2.22 10.40 11.41
C GLY A 115 -1.98 9.57 10.13
N ILE A 116 -1.49 8.34 10.24
CA ILE A 116 -1.22 7.46 9.09
C ILE A 116 -2.55 6.90 8.56
N SER A 117 -2.91 7.30 7.34
CA SER A 117 -4.11 6.81 6.66
C SER A 117 -3.80 5.63 5.76
N THR A 118 -4.32 4.45 6.11
CA THR A 118 -4.24 3.22 5.29
C THR A 118 -5.61 2.77 4.82
N VAL A 119 -5.67 1.92 3.79
CA VAL A 119 -6.93 1.35 3.30
C VAL A 119 -7.13 -0.06 3.87
N PRO A 120 -8.26 -0.37 4.52
CA PRO A 120 -8.49 -1.70 5.09
C PRO A 120 -8.63 -2.78 4.01
N GLY A 121 -8.13 -3.99 4.30
CA GLY A 121 -8.13 -5.15 3.39
C GLY A 121 -9.52 -5.59 2.93
N SER A 122 -10.54 -5.39 3.77
CA SER A 122 -11.94 -5.73 3.51
C SER A 122 -12.53 -5.02 2.29
N GLY A 123 -11.99 -3.87 1.90
CA GLY A 123 -12.36 -3.18 0.66
C GLY A 123 -11.85 -3.86 -0.62
N PHE A 124 -10.90 -4.78 -0.51
CA PHE A 124 -10.27 -5.48 -1.66
C PHE A 124 -10.74 -6.92 -1.82
N GLY A 125 -11.47 -7.45 -0.84
CA GLY A 125 -11.69 -8.88 -0.70
C GLY A 125 -10.46 -9.58 -0.11
N GLN A 126 -10.69 -10.46 0.86
CA GLN A 126 -9.63 -11.23 1.52
C GLN A 126 -10.20 -12.53 2.09
N LYS A 127 -9.33 -13.49 2.38
CA LYS A 127 -9.74 -14.76 3.00
C LYS A 127 -10.40 -14.50 4.36
N GLU A 128 -11.47 -15.22 4.65
CA GLU A 128 -12.16 -15.16 5.94
C GLU A 128 -11.18 -15.42 7.12
N GLY A 129 -11.30 -14.63 8.17
CA GLY A 129 -10.42 -14.68 9.34
C GLY A 129 -9.01 -14.11 9.11
N VAL A 130 -8.72 -13.56 7.93
CA VAL A 130 -7.46 -12.89 7.63
C VAL A 130 -7.71 -11.41 7.40
N PHE A 131 -6.85 -10.56 7.96
CA PHE A 131 -6.98 -9.12 7.92
C PHE A 131 -5.72 -8.48 7.35
N HIS A 132 -5.90 -7.51 6.46
CA HIS A 132 -4.82 -6.78 5.84
C HIS A 132 -5.08 -5.28 5.90
N LEU A 133 -4.05 -4.52 5.57
CA LEU A 133 -4.19 -3.14 5.14
C LEU A 133 -3.36 -2.92 3.88
N ARG A 134 -3.75 -1.96 3.05
CA ARG A 134 -2.94 -1.46 1.94
C ARG A 134 -2.32 -0.12 2.33
N THR A 135 -1.02 0.00 2.10
CA THR A 135 -0.28 1.26 2.20
C THR A 135 0.60 1.48 0.97
N THR A 136 1.17 2.67 0.81
CA THR A 136 2.02 3.04 -0.33
C THR A 136 3.50 3.04 0.03
N ILE A 137 4.36 2.80 -0.96
CA ILE A 137 5.82 3.00 -0.86
C ILE A 137 6.25 4.37 -1.41
N LEU A 138 5.31 5.33 -1.49
CA LEU A 138 5.48 6.62 -2.15
C LEU A 138 6.03 7.77 -1.29
N PRO A 139 5.98 7.74 0.07
CA PRO A 139 6.69 8.74 0.87
C PRO A 139 8.16 8.88 0.48
N ALA A 140 8.75 10.02 0.83
CA ALA A 140 10.17 10.27 0.57
C ALA A 140 11.04 9.26 1.34
N GLU A 141 12.20 8.88 0.80
CA GLU A 141 13.06 7.84 1.40
C GLU A 141 13.47 8.20 2.83
N GLU A 142 13.74 9.48 3.06
CA GLU A 142 14.13 10.10 4.32
C GLU A 142 13.03 10.09 5.39
N GLU A 143 11.75 10.08 4.98
CA GLU A 143 10.59 10.09 5.90
C GLU A 143 10.18 8.67 6.31
N MET A 144 10.54 7.66 5.53
CA MET A 144 10.12 6.28 5.77
C MET A 144 10.51 5.72 7.14
N PRO A 145 11.73 5.97 7.67
CA PRO A 145 12.10 5.49 9.00
C PRO A 145 11.16 5.99 10.10
N GLU A 146 10.80 7.29 10.07
CA GLU A 146 9.90 7.90 11.07
C GLU A 146 8.47 7.35 10.93
N ILE A 147 7.97 7.22 9.70
CA ILE A 147 6.65 6.62 9.44
C ILE A 147 6.59 5.18 9.98
N MET A 148 7.63 4.39 9.74
CA MET A 148 7.68 3.00 10.21
C MET A 148 7.86 2.88 11.72
N GLU A 149 8.61 3.78 12.35
CA GLU A 149 8.72 3.85 13.80
C GLU A 149 7.36 4.17 14.44
N SER A 150 6.65 5.17 13.91
CA SER A 150 5.30 5.55 14.34
C SER A 150 4.30 4.40 14.19
N PHE A 151 4.30 3.72 13.02
CA PHE A 151 3.48 2.54 12.80
C PHE A 151 3.82 1.41 13.78
N LYS A 152 5.10 1.11 13.96
CA LYS A 152 5.56 0.02 14.85
C LYS A 152 5.14 0.29 16.28
N LYS A 153 5.32 1.51 16.78
CA LYS A 153 4.90 1.91 18.12
C LYS A 153 3.41 1.69 18.31
N PHE A 154 2.59 2.23 17.40
CA PHE A 154 1.14 2.01 17.42
C PHE A 154 0.79 0.51 17.41
N ASN A 155 1.38 -0.26 16.49
CA ASN A 155 1.07 -1.67 16.35
C ASN A 155 1.41 -2.44 17.64
N ASP A 156 2.61 -2.22 18.19
CA ASP A 156 3.06 -2.96 19.36
C ASP A 156 2.24 -2.60 20.62
N GLU A 157 1.79 -1.34 20.74
CA GLU A 157 0.83 -0.89 21.77
C GLU A 157 -0.57 -1.50 21.57
N PHE A 158 -1.10 -1.48 20.35
CA PHE A 158 -2.39 -2.08 19.99
C PHE A 158 -2.39 -3.59 20.28
N MET A 159 -1.33 -4.29 19.90
CA MET A 159 -1.17 -5.72 20.18
C MET A 159 -1.06 -6.01 21.67
N SER A 160 -0.45 -5.11 22.46
CA SER A 160 -0.40 -5.23 23.92
C SER A 160 -1.77 -4.98 24.57
N GLN A 161 -2.51 -3.98 24.09
CA GLN A 161 -3.83 -3.61 24.61
C GLN A 161 -4.86 -4.73 24.40
N TYR A 162 -4.85 -5.36 23.23
CA TYR A 162 -5.80 -6.42 22.87
C TYR A 162 -5.21 -7.82 23.00
N GLY A 163 -3.96 -7.95 23.46
CA GLY A 163 -3.32 -9.22 23.72
C GLY A 163 -3.90 -9.94 24.94
N ASP A 164 -3.54 -11.21 25.08
CA ASP A 164 -3.77 -11.93 26.33
C ASP A 164 -2.69 -11.57 27.32
N ASN A 165 -3.04 -10.74 28.32
CA ASN A 165 -2.32 -10.73 29.59
C ASN A 165 -2.53 -12.10 30.25
N PHE A 166 -1.74 -13.10 29.87
CA PHE A 166 -1.36 -14.13 30.83
C PHE A 166 -0.44 -13.45 31.84
N GLY A 167 -1.05 -12.67 32.74
CA GLY A 167 -0.46 -12.46 34.05
C GLY A 167 -0.23 -13.85 34.60
N TYR A 168 1.02 -14.23 34.79
CA TYR A 168 1.36 -15.34 35.66
C TYR A 168 0.70 -15.05 37.01
N SER A 169 -0.46 -15.66 37.25
CA SER A 169 -0.95 -15.85 38.60
C SER A 169 0.08 -16.76 39.25
N ARG A 170 1.06 -16.17 39.93
CA ARG A 170 1.87 -16.90 40.90
C ARG A 170 0.90 -17.40 41.95
N MET A 171 0.52 -18.68 41.85
CA MET A 171 0.17 -19.47 43.03
C MET A 171 1.37 -19.54 43.95
#